data_AF-A0A3M1CN63-F1
#
_entry.id   AF-A0A3M1CN63-F1
#
_cell.length_a   1.000
_cell.length_b   1.000
_cell.length_c   1.000
_cell.angle_alpha   90.00
_cell.angle_beta   90.00
_cell.angle_gamma   90.00
#
_symmetry.space_group_name_H-M   'P 1'
#
loop_
_entity.id
_entity.type
_entity.pdbx_description
1 polymer ?
#
loop_
_entity_poly.entity_id
_entity_poly.type
_entity_poly.pdbx_seq_one_letter_code
_entity_poly.pdbx_strand_id
1 'polypeptide(L)'
;MIPRYTRPEMAELWSDARKLDTWLEVELVACEEMARLGLVPQDAAKRLRQGRFSFSEDDVRKVAEIENTTRHDVIAFLTFLEQRLGPDARHLHLGMTSSDVLDTSLAVLLNEACGLILGELDGLREVMRERVEQHRHTVMVGRTHGIHAEPLTFGLVLALWWAELGRQRARIEAARSSVAVGKLSGAVGTFAHLPYEIEQRVCQRLGLGAEPVSNQVVQRDRHAELFCALANLGSTLEKIAVNIRHLQRTEVAEVWEPFGKGQKGSSAMPHKKNPIGCENLTGVARLLRSYAQAALENVALWHERDISHSSVERVICPDATTLAHYALGRMKGIVSGMEVDAERMRQNLELTGGLVYSQKVLLELVRSGLGRQRAYECVQAAALRAWRGEGNFRSLLERDGEVMSRLGAEGIAACFDHEKLLQNVDRIIDGVLGKD
;
A
#
# COMPACT_ATOMS: atom_id res chain seq x y z
N MET A 1 15.93 10.20 0.29
CA MET A 1 15.83 8.83 -0.25
C MET A 1 16.97 7.94 0.21
N ILE A 2 16.66 6.80 0.85
CA ILE A 2 17.67 5.77 1.16
C ILE A 2 17.81 4.85 -0.06
N PRO A 3 18.96 4.78 -0.75
CA PRO A 3 19.11 4.01 -1.98
C PRO A 3 18.73 2.52 -1.83
N ARG A 4 18.98 1.95 -0.64
CA ARG A 4 18.60 0.57 -0.28
C ARG A 4 17.10 0.28 -0.40
N TYR A 5 16.25 1.29 -0.24
CA TYR A 5 14.79 1.17 -0.28
C TYR A 5 14.19 1.87 -1.50
N THR A 6 15.00 2.19 -2.50
CA THR A 6 14.58 2.93 -3.69
C THR A 6 14.74 2.04 -4.91
N ARG A 7 13.68 1.95 -5.72
CA ARG A 7 13.70 1.24 -7.01
C ARG A 7 14.02 2.21 -8.15
N PRO A 8 14.70 1.77 -9.23
CA PRO A 8 15.18 2.66 -10.30
C PRO A 8 14.12 3.63 -10.85
N GLU A 9 12.94 3.13 -11.16
CA GLU A 9 11.81 3.88 -11.70
C GLU A 9 11.34 5.02 -10.78
N MET A 10 11.42 4.83 -9.46
CA MET A 10 11.05 5.86 -8.49
C MET A 10 12.22 6.81 -8.18
N ALA A 11 13.46 6.33 -8.30
CA ALA A 11 14.66 7.17 -8.20
C ALA A 11 14.72 8.18 -9.35
N GLU A 12 14.42 7.73 -10.57
CA GLU A 12 14.34 8.58 -11.76
C GLU A 12 13.22 9.62 -11.60
N LEU A 13 12.03 9.20 -11.17
CA LEU A 13 10.88 10.08 -11.00
C LEU A 13 11.15 11.25 -10.06
N TRP A 14 11.81 10.98 -8.92
CA TRP A 14 12.13 11.99 -7.90
C TRP A 14 13.52 12.62 -8.06
N SER A 15 14.17 12.43 -9.21
CA SER A 15 15.44 13.10 -9.51
C SER A 15 15.23 14.60 -9.73
N ASP A 16 16.23 15.41 -9.41
CA ASP A 16 16.19 16.85 -9.67
C ASP A 16 16.07 17.16 -11.18
N ALA A 17 16.69 16.34 -12.03
CA ALA A 17 16.55 16.45 -13.48
C ALA A 17 15.08 16.27 -13.90
N ARG A 18 14.41 15.21 -13.43
CA ARG A 18 13.00 14.95 -13.74
C ARG A 18 12.09 16.05 -13.20
N LYS A 19 12.38 16.60 -12.02
CA LYS A 19 11.68 17.77 -11.47
C LYS A 19 11.76 18.97 -12.40
N LEU A 20 12.96 19.35 -12.83
CA LEU A 20 13.17 20.49 -13.74
C LEU A 20 12.59 20.24 -15.14
N ASP A 21 12.67 19.01 -15.66
CA ASP A 21 12.00 18.60 -16.91
C ASP A 21 10.49 18.80 -16.81
N THR A 22 9.89 18.48 -15.65
CA THR A 22 8.45 18.65 -15.43
C THR A 22 8.09 20.13 -15.35
N TRP A 23 8.90 20.95 -14.68
CA TRP A 23 8.69 22.41 -14.64
C TRP A 23 8.75 23.01 -16.04
N LEU A 24 9.74 22.60 -16.85
CA LEU A 24 9.86 23.05 -18.24
C LEU A 24 8.65 22.62 -19.07
N GLU A 25 8.14 21.40 -18.89
CA GLU A 25 6.95 20.95 -19.60
C GLU A 25 5.72 21.79 -19.24
N VAL A 26 5.50 22.09 -17.94
CA VAL A 26 4.40 22.98 -17.50
C VAL A 26 4.52 24.36 -18.15
N GLU A 27 5.70 24.97 -18.11
CA GLU A 27 5.97 26.28 -18.71
C GLU A 27 5.73 26.30 -20.22
N LEU A 28 6.22 25.28 -20.95
CA LEU A 28 6.03 25.19 -22.39
C LEU A 28 4.57 24.98 -22.77
N VAL A 29 3.84 24.12 -22.04
CA VAL A 29 2.41 23.90 -22.27
C VAL A 29 1.61 25.18 -21.99
N ALA A 30 1.92 25.88 -20.89
CA ALA A 30 1.29 27.15 -20.57
C ALA A 30 1.54 28.21 -21.65
N CYS A 31 2.79 28.39 -22.07
CA CYS A 31 3.17 29.32 -23.14
C CYS A 31 2.46 29.01 -24.47
N GLU A 32 2.31 27.73 -24.82
CA GLU A 32 1.56 27.31 -26.02
C GLU A 32 0.06 27.62 -25.93
N GLU A 33 -0.57 27.41 -24.78
CA GLU A 33 -1.98 27.80 -24.60
C GLU A 33 -2.15 29.32 -24.60
N MET A 34 -1.23 30.06 -23.97
CA MET A 34 -1.20 31.52 -24.04
C MET A 34 -1.07 32.01 -25.49
N ALA A 35 -0.26 31.34 -26.31
CA ALA A 35 -0.15 31.68 -27.71
C ALA A 35 -1.45 31.44 -28.48
N ARG A 36 -2.13 30.32 -28.22
CA ARG A 36 -3.47 30.03 -28.80
C ARG A 36 -4.52 31.05 -28.39
N LEU A 37 -4.39 31.65 -27.21
CA LEU A 37 -5.25 32.73 -26.72
C LEU A 37 -4.78 34.13 -27.16
N GLY A 38 -3.68 34.23 -27.90
CA GLY A 38 -3.17 35.50 -28.44
C GLY A 38 -2.33 36.35 -27.47
N LEU A 39 -1.96 35.81 -26.30
CA LEU A 39 -1.15 36.51 -25.29
C LEU A 39 0.36 36.44 -25.59
N VAL A 40 0.79 35.38 -26.28
CA VAL A 40 2.18 35.15 -26.69
C VAL A 40 2.23 35.02 -28.22
N PRO A 41 3.25 35.56 -28.91
CA PRO A 41 3.41 35.33 -30.34
C PRO A 41 3.53 33.84 -30.67
N GLN A 42 2.72 33.37 -31.63
CA GLN A 42 2.68 31.96 -32.05
C GLN A 42 4.06 31.41 -32.43
N ASP A 43 4.88 32.20 -33.14
CA ASP A 43 6.20 31.76 -33.55
C ASP A 43 7.19 31.69 -32.38
N ALA A 44 7.03 32.52 -31.34
CA ALA A 44 7.85 32.43 -30.13
C ALA A 44 7.54 31.14 -29.37
N ALA A 45 6.26 30.82 -29.16
CA ALA A 45 5.86 29.56 -28.52
C ALA A 45 6.35 28.32 -29.29
N LYS A 46 6.27 28.34 -30.64
CA LYS A 46 6.83 27.27 -31.49
C LYS A 46 8.35 27.12 -31.32
N ARG A 47 9.10 28.23 -31.34
CA ARG A 47 10.56 28.19 -31.15
C ARG A 47 10.94 27.68 -29.76
N LEU A 48 10.22 28.09 -28.72
CA LEU A 48 10.42 27.57 -27.36
C LEU A 48 10.17 26.06 -27.28
N ARG A 49 9.08 25.55 -27.87
CA ARG A 49 8.81 24.11 -27.93
C ARG A 49 9.88 23.34 -28.70
N GLN A 50 10.34 23.89 -29.83
CA GLN A 50 11.45 23.31 -30.60
C GLN A 50 12.78 23.31 -29.83
N GLY A 51 12.98 24.30 -28.97
CA GLY A 51 14.15 24.41 -28.08
C GLY A 51 14.08 23.54 -26.83
N ARG A 52 13.00 22.79 -26.60
CA ARG A 52 12.85 21.87 -25.45
C ARG A 52 14.03 20.90 -25.38
N PHE A 53 14.54 20.70 -24.18
CA PHE A 53 15.63 19.78 -23.86
C PHE A 53 15.31 19.01 -22.58
N SER A 54 16.13 17.98 -22.29
CA SER A 54 16.11 17.30 -20.99
C SER A 54 17.29 17.76 -20.13
N PHE A 55 17.04 17.98 -18.83
CA PHE A 55 18.06 18.43 -17.89
C PHE A 55 19.08 17.33 -17.61
N SER A 56 20.37 17.66 -17.76
CA SER A 56 21.47 16.81 -17.30
C SER A 56 21.83 17.08 -15.83
N GLU A 57 22.63 16.22 -15.21
CA GLU A 57 23.18 16.49 -13.86
C GLU A 57 23.98 17.80 -13.80
N ASP A 58 24.65 18.16 -14.90
CA ASP A 58 25.39 19.41 -15.00
C ASP A 58 24.47 20.63 -15.04
N ASP A 59 23.34 20.52 -15.74
CA ASP A 59 22.31 21.56 -15.77
C ASP A 59 21.68 21.76 -14.39
N VAL A 60 21.40 20.68 -13.66
CA VAL A 60 20.90 20.73 -12.28
C VAL A 60 21.89 21.50 -11.38
N ARG A 61 23.20 21.22 -11.49
CA ARG A 61 24.22 21.95 -10.72
C ARG A 61 24.23 23.44 -11.05
N LYS A 62 24.15 23.81 -12.34
CA LYS A 62 24.09 25.21 -12.77
C LYS A 62 22.86 25.95 -12.23
N VAL A 63 21.69 25.31 -12.24
CA VAL A 63 20.48 25.88 -11.65
C VAL A 63 20.67 26.10 -10.14
N ALA A 64 21.25 25.13 -9.42
CA ALA A 64 21.53 25.28 -7.99
C ALA A 64 22.55 26.39 -7.67
N GLU A 65 23.55 26.62 -8.54
CA GLU A 65 24.48 27.74 -8.43
C GLU A 65 23.77 29.10 -8.55
N ILE A 66 22.82 29.23 -9.49
CA ILE A 66 21.97 30.41 -9.63
C ILE A 66 21.07 30.57 -8.39
N GLU A 67 20.53 29.47 -7.86
CA GLU A 67 19.70 29.46 -6.65
C GLU A 67 20.45 29.97 -5.42
N ASN A 68 21.74 29.65 -5.27
CA ASN A 68 22.57 30.16 -4.18
C ASN A 68 22.66 31.70 -4.15
N THR A 69 22.49 32.34 -5.31
CA THR A 69 22.47 33.79 -5.45
C THR A 69 21.07 34.36 -5.28
N THR A 70 20.09 33.78 -5.99
CA THR A 70 18.71 34.29 -6.03
C THR A 70 17.90 33.97 -4.78
N ARG A 71 18.29 32.92 -4.02
CA ARG A 71 17.56 32.37 -2.88
C ARG A 71 16.11 32.01 -3.20
N HIS A 72 15.84 31.66 -4.46
CA HIS A 72 14.52 31.32 -4.96
C HIS A 72 14.63 30.34 -6.15
N ASP A 73 14.11 29.13 -5.97
CA ASP A 73 14.25 28.02 -6.92
C ASP A 73 13.62 28.27 -8.30
N VAL A 74 12.38 28.78 -8.37
CA VAL A 74 11.73 29.09 -9.65
C VAL A 74 12.45 30.22 -10.40
N ILE A 75 12.93 31.26 -9.70
CA ILE A 75 13.69 32.34 -10.34
C ILE A 75 15.01 31.81 -10.89
N ALA A 76 15.70 30.94 -10.14
CA ALA A 76 16.93 30.32 -10.61
C ALA A 76 16.72 29.48 -11.88
N PHE A 77 15.64 28.70 -11.90
CA PHE A 77 15.20 27.93 -13.06
C PHE A 77 14.89 28.82 -14.27
N LEU A 78 14.09 29.89 -14.10
CA LEU A 78 13.75 30.80 -15.20
C LEU A 78 14.99 31.53 -15.73
N THR A 79 15.89 31.98 -14.85
CA THR A 79 17.18 32.60 -15.23
C THR A 79 18.02 31.63 -16.08
N PHE A 80 18.07 30.36 -15.70
CA PHE A 80 18.75 29.33 -16.48
C PHE A 80 18.10 29.13 -17.86
N LEU A 81 16.76 29.11 -17.93
CA LEU A 81 16.03 29.00 -19.20
C LEU A 81 16.27 30.21 -20.11
N GLU A 82 16.34 31.43 -19.57
CA GLU A 82 16.67 32.63 -20.36
C GLU A 82 18.07 32.53 -20.99
N GLN A 83 19.06 32.06 -20.22
CA GLN A 83 20.41 31.84 -20.72
C GLN A 83 20.47 30.78 -21.83
N ARG A 84 19.61 29.76 -21.75
CA ARG A 84 19.64 28.59 -22.65
C ARG A 84 18.74 28.71 -23.88
N LEU A 85 17.54 29.27 -23.72
CA LEU A 85 16.51 29.38 -24.78
C LEU A 85 16.50 30.76 -25.44
N GLY A 86 17.24 31.72 -24.90
CA GLY A 86 17.41 33.04 -25.49
C GLY A 86 16.19 33.96 -25.32
N PRO A 87 16.06 35.01 -26.15
CA PRO A 87 15.13 36.12 -25.90
C PRO A 87 13.65 35.75 -25.82
N ASP A 88 13.22 34.66 -26.47
CA ASP A 88 11.83 34.21 -26.39
C ASP A 88 11.47 33.66 -25.00
N ALA A 89 12.46 33.27 -24.18
CA ALA A 89 12.24 32.76 -22.83
C ALA A 89 11.48 33.74 -21.92
N ARG A 90 11.51 35.05 -22.23
CA ARG A 90 10.69 36.08 -21.56
C ARG A 90 9.18 35.82 -21.58
N HIS A 91 8.72 34.92 -22.46
CA HIS A 91 7.32 34.52 -22.58
C HIS A 91 6.98 33.30 -21.69
N LEU A 92 7.97 32.61 -21.14
CA LEU A 92 7.76 31.63 -20.09
C LEU A 92 7.39 32.36 -18.79
N HIS A 93 6.56 31.73 -17.97
CA HIS A 93 6.03 32.25 -16.71
C HIS A 93 5.17 33.53 -16.83
N LEU A 94 4.75 33.92 -18.04
CA LEU A 94 4.00 35.15 -18.26
C LEU A 94 2.65 35.13 -17.52
N GLY A 95 2.46 36.03 -16.57
CA GLY A 95 1.22 36.12 -15.77
C GLY A 95 1.04 35.03 -14.71
N MET A 96 2.00 34.11 -14.61
CA MET A 96 2.02 33.03 -13.62
C MET A 96 2.70 33.45 -12.31
N THR A 97 2.46 32.68 -11.26
CA THR A 97 3.20 32.71 -10.00
C THR A 97 3.99 31.41 -9.84
N SER A 98 5.00 31.40 -8.97
CA SER A 98 5.87 30.23 -8.75
C SER A 98 5.08 28.94 -8.49
N SER A 99 4.00 28.99 -7.70
CA SER A 99 3.20 27.80 -7.40
C SER A 99 2.26 27.34 -8.49
N ASP A 100 2.00 28.14 -9.54
CA ASP A 100 1.35 27.61 -10.73
C ASP A 100 2.22 26.50 -11.34
N VAL A 101 3.54 26.70 -11.35
CA VAL A 101 4.51 25.72 -11.83
C VAL A 101 4.74 24.63 -10.79
N LEU A 102 5.02 24.99 -9.54
CA LEU A 102 5.42 24.03 -8.50
C LEU A 102 4.31 23.01 -8.21
N ASP A 103 3.08 23.46 -7.93
CA ASP A 103 2.00 22.54 -7.54
C ASP A 103 1.50 21.73 -8.73
N THR A 104 1.40 22.32 -9.92
CA THR A 104 1.02 21.58 -11.13
C THR A 104 2.06 20.52 -11.48
N SER A 105 3.35 20.84 -11.35
CA SER A 105 4.42 19.86 -11.56
C SER A 105 4.42 18.77 -10.50
N LEU A 106 4.19 19.12 -9.23
CA LEU A 106 4.07 18.14 -8.14
C LEU A 106 2.89 17.20 -8.39
N ALA A 107 1.75 17.70 -8.88
CA ALA A 107 0.60 16.89 -9.25
C ALA A 107 0.92 15.90 -10.38
N VAL A 108 1.68 16.31 -11.41
CA VAL A 108 2.18 15.39 -12.46
C VAL A 108 3.03 14.27 -11.83
N LEU A 109 4.02 14.62 -11.01
CA LEU A 109 4.92 13.65 -10.38
C LEU A 109 4.18 12.70 -9.43
N LEU A 110 3.25 13.20 -8.61
CA LEU A 110 2.45 12.38 -7.72
C LEU A 110 1.48 11.47 -8.49
N ASN A 111 0.90 11.94 -9.59
CA ASN A 111 0.06 11.12 -10.47
C ASN A 111 0.85 9.95 -11.09
N GLU A 112 2.07 10.21 -11.57
CA GLU A 112 2.99 9.19 -12.08
C GLU A 112 3.43 8.21 -10.98
N ALA A 113 3.80 8.72 -9.79
CA ALA A 113 4.19 7.90 -8.64
C ALA A 113 3.05 6.97 -8.19
N CYS A 114 1.82 7.48 -8.14
CA CYS A 114 0.64 6.67 -7.85
C CYS A 114 0.41 5.60 -8.91
N GLY A 115 0.66 5.89 -10.19
CA GLY A 115 0.62 4.91 -11.27
C GLY A 115 1.58 3.73 -11.04
N LEU A 116 2.82 4.02 -10.66
CA LEU A 116 3.82 2.98 -10.31
C LEU A 116 3.38 2.15 -9.09
N ILE A 117 2.86 2.81 -8.05
CA ILE A 117 2.36 2.15 -6.84
C ILE A 117 1.16 1.23 -7.17
N LEU A 118 0.21 1.70 -7.97
CA LEU A 118 -0.95 0.92 -8.39
C LEU A 118 -0.54 -0.30 -9.23
N GLY A 119 0.41 -0.13 -10.15
CA GLY A 119 0.94 -1.24 -10.95
C GLY A 119 1.61 -2.32 -10.09
N GLU A 120 2.40 -1.93 -9.09
CA GLU A 120 2.99 -2.88 -8.14
C GLU A 120 1.97 -3.55 -7.22
N LEU A 121 0.94 -2.81 -6.80
CA LEU A 121 -0.16 -3.34 -6.02
C LEU A 121 -0.97 -4.37 -6.82
N ASP A 122 -1.27 -4.10 -8.08
CA ASP A 122 -1.94 -5.05 -8.97
C ASP A 122 -1.08 -6.30 -9.16
N GLY A 123 0.23 -6.15 -9.37
CA GLY A 123 1.15 -7.29 -9.43
C GLY A 123 1.18 -8.12 -8.13
N LEU A 124 1.15 -7.50 -6.95
CA LEU A 124 1.05 -8.22 -5.67
C LEU A 124 -0.30 -8.95 -5.55
N ARG A 125 -1.39 -8.35 -6.03
CA ARG A 125 -2.72 -8.97 -5.97
C ARG A 125 -2.82 -10.20 -6.87
N GLU A 126 -2.20 -10.19 -8.05
CA GLU A 126 -2.17 -11.37 -8.92
C GLU A 126 -1.39 -12.52 -8.28
N VAL A 127 -0.19 -12.26 -7.76
CA VAL A 127 0.58 -13.27 -7.00
C VAL A 127 -0.23 -13.79 -5.81
N MET A 128 -0.91 -12.91 -5.07
CA MET A 128 -1.74 -13.32 -3.94
C MET A 128 -2.90 -14.21 -4.40
N ARG A 129 -3.55 -13.91 -5.54
CA ARG A 129 -4.62 -14.74 -6.14
C ARG A 129 -4.11 -16.14 -6.46
N GLU A 130 -2.96 -16.26 -7.10
CA GLU A 130 -2.33 -17.56 -7.39
C GLU A 130 -2.08 -18.37 -6.10
N ARG A 131 -1.58 -17.73 -5.05
CA ARG A 131 -1.36 -18.39 -3.75
C ARG A 131 -2.66 -18.78 -3.05
N VAL A 132 -3.73 -17.99 -3.20
CA VAL A 132 -5.08 -18.37 -2.72
C VAL A 132 -5.51 -19.68 -3.35
N GLU A 133 -5.43 -19.80 -4.67
CA GLU A 133 -5.82 -21.01 -5.39
C GLU A 133 -4.94 -22.21 -5.02
N GLN A 134 -3.62 -22.00 -4.97
CA GLN A 134 -2.67 -23.05 -4.57
C GLN A 134 -2.97 -23.64 -3.19
N HIS A 135 -3.39 -22.80 -2.24
CA HIS A 135 -3.62 -23.19 -0.85
C HIS A 135 -5.10 -23.22 -0.45
N ARG A 136 -6.00 -23.25 -1.43
CA ARG A 136 -7.46 -23.22 -1.27
C ARG A 136 -7.95 -24.18 -0.18
N HIS A 137 -7.43 -25.40 -0.20
CA HIS A 137 -7.77 -26.48 0.74
C HIS A 137 -6.64 -26.85 1.71
N THR A 138 -5.58 -26.04 1.82
CA THR A 138 -4.52 -26.31 2.81
C THR A 138 -5.04 -26.04 4.21
N VAL A 139 -5.44 -27.08 4.94
CA VAL A 139 -6.04 -26.97 6.28
C VAL A 139 -4.99 -26.51 7.30
N MET A 140 -5.41 -25.59 8.16
CA MET A 140 -4.61 -25.10 9.29
C MET A 140 -5.52 -24.76 10.47
N VAL A 141 -4.92 -24.46 11.62
CA VAL A 141 -5.66 -24.02 12.80
C VAL A 141 -5.88 -22.51 12.82
N GLY A 142 -7.10 -22.10 13.13
CA GLY A 142 -7.47 -20.71 13.37
C GLY A 142 -6.93 -20.24 14.70
N ARG A 143 -6.51 -18.99 14.76
CA ARG A 143 -5.92 -18.41 15.98
C ARG A 143 -6.62 -17.12 16.36
N THR A 144 -7.25 -17.13 17.53
CA THR A 144 -7.84 -15.95 18.17
C THR A 144 -7.10 -15.69 19.47
N HIS A 145 -6.63 -14.46 19.72
CA HIS A 145 -5.76 -14.13 20.85
C HIS A 145 -4.45 -14.96 20.91
N GLY A 146 -4.01 -15.50 19.77
CA GLY A 146 -2.86 -16.41 19.70
C GLY A 146 -3.15 -17.85 20.17
N ILE A 147 -4.41 -18.19 20.46
CA ILE A 147 -4.86 -19.51 20.92
C ILE A 147 -5.61 -20.23 19.80
N HIS A 148 -5.48 -21.56 19.73
CA HIS A 148 -6.19 -22.40 18.77
C HIS A 148 -7.70 -22.27 18.95
N ALA A 149 -8.40 -21.96 17.85
CA ALA A 149 -9.85 -21.85 17.77
C ALA A 149 -10.40 -23.02 16.95
N GLU A 150 -10.89 -22.78 15.74
CA GLU A 150 -11.44 -23.80 14.84
C GLU A 150 -10.52 -24.02 13.62
N PRO A 151 -10.65 -25.14 12.89
CA PRO A 151 -9.99 -25.33 11.60
C PRO A 151 -10.38 -24.25 10.58
N LEU A 152 -9.44 -23.82 9.74
CA LEU A 152 -9.67 -23.06 8.51
C LEU A 152 -8.71 -23.54 7.41
N THR A 153 -8.69 -22.86 6.26
CA THR A 153 -7.64 -23.07 5.24
C THR A 153 -6.72 -21.86 5.11
N PHE A 154 -5.46 -22.11 4.75
CA PHE A 154 -4.50 -21.05 4.47
C PHE A 154 -4.93 -20.23 3.24
N GLY A 155 -5.56 -20.85 2.24
CA GLY A 155 -6.18 -20.14 1.12
C GLY A 155 -7.21 -19.09 1.57
N LEU A 156 -8.01 -19.38 2.60
CA LEU A 156 -8.95 -18.41 3.17
C LEU A 156 -8.23 -17.22 3.85
N VAL A 157 -7.10 -17.46 4.52
CA VAL A 157 -6.25 -16.40 5.09
C VAL A 157 -5.72 -15.48 3.99
N LEU A 158 -5.23 -16.07 2.90
CA LEU A 158 -4.73 -15.34 1.74
C LEU A 158 -5.85 -14.58 1.01
N ALA A 159 -7.05 -15.15 0.91
CA ALA A 159 -8.20 -14.51 0.27
C ALA A 159 -8.63 -13.25 1.05
N LEU A 160 -8.57 -13.32 2.38
CA LEU A 160 -8.79 -12.15 3.24
C LEU A 160 -7.77 -11.04 2.94
N TRP A 161 -6.49 -11.38 2.77
CA TRP A 161 -5.44 -10.41 2.42
C TRP A 161 -5.64 -9.84 1.02
N TRP A 162 -5.97 -10.68 0.04
CA TRP A 162 -6.27 -10.27 -1.34
C TRP A 162 -7.42 -9.27 -1.39
N ALA A 163 -8.51 -9.53 -0.66
CA ALA A 163 -9.66 -8.63 -0.59
C ALA A 163 -9.30 -7.28 0.04
N GLU A 164 -8.42 -7.29 1.06
CA GLU A 164 -7.96 -6.07 1.71
C GLU A 164 -7.06 -5.24 0.80
N LEU A 165 -6.14 -5.86 0.06
CA LEU A 165 -5.34 -5.20 -0.96
C LEU A 165 -6.22 -4.56 -2.04
N GLY A 166 -7.35 -5.18 -2.39
CA GLY A 166 -8.31 -4.57 -3.30
C GLY A 166 -8.98 -3.31 -2.77
N ARG A 167 -9.30 -3.27 -1.47
CA ARG A 167 -9.77 -2.03 -0.83
C ARG A 167 -8.69 -0.96 -0.79
N GLN A 168 -7.42 -1.33 -0.56
CA GLN A 168 -6.32 -0.37 -0.62
C GLN A 168 -6.12 0.19 -2.04
N ARG A 169 -6.26 -0.65 -3.06
CA ARG A 169 -6.20 -0.23 -4.46
C ARG A 169 -7.25 0.84 -4.77
N ALA A 170 -8.50 0.61 -4.38
CA ALA A 170 -9.59 1.58 -4.59
C ALA A 170 -9.33 2.92 -3.86
N ARG A 171 -8.76 2.88 -2.64
CA ARG A 171 -8.40 4.10 -1.89
C ARG A 171 -7.28 4.89 -2.55
N ILE A 172 -6.24 4.22 -3.04
CA ILE A 172 -5.12 4.87 -3.72
C ILE A 172 -5.57 5.45 -5.06
N GLU A 173 -6.44 4.77 -5.81
CA GLU A 173 -7.02 5.29 -7.05
C GLU A 173 -7.84 6.57 -6.80
N ALA A 174 -8.66 6.59 -5.74
CA ALA A 174 -9.41 7.76 -5.33
C ALA A 174 -8.47 8.93 -4.94
N ALA A 175 -7.48 8.64 -4.09
CA ALA A 175 -6.52 9.67 -3.66
C ALA A 175 -5.63 10.18 -4.81
N ARG A 176 -5.26 9.31 -5.76
CA ARG A 176 -4.58 9.68 -7.01
C ARG A 176 -5.42 10.67 -7.79
N SER A 177 -6.71 10.39 -7.94
CA SER A 177 -7.65 11.29 -8.64
C SER A 177 -7.80 12.63 -7.90
N SER A 178 -7.77 12.60 -6.56
CA SER A 178 -7.86 13.79 -5.71
C SER A 178 -6.63 14.72 -5.83
N VAL A 179 -5.43 14.14 -5.90
CA VAL A 179 -4.17 14.92 -5.98
C VAL A 179 -3.73 15.24 -7.41
N ALA A 180 -4.29 14.57 -8.43
CA ALA A 180 -3.97 14.81 -9.84
C ALA A 180 -4.71 16.04 -10.40
N VAL A 181 -4.56 17.17 -9.71
CA VAL A 181 -5.10 18.48 -10.11
C VAL A 181 -4.00 19.53 -10.11
N GLY A 182 -4.00 20.39 -11.13
CA GLY A 182 -3.08 21.53 -11.23
C GLY A 182 -3.79 22.86 -11.02
N LYS A 183 -3.00 23.94 -10.95
CA LYS A 183 -3.51 25.31 -10.91
C LYS A 183 -2.65 26.29 -11.69
N LEU A 184 -3.29 27.23 -12.38
CA LEU A 184 -2.69 28.32 -13.16
C LEU A 184 -3.50 29.62 -12.97
N SER A 185 -3.78 29.92 -11.70
CA SER A 185 -4.68 30.99 -11.26
C SER A 185 -3.96 32.23 -10.75
N GLY A 186 -2.62 32.21 -10.77
CA GLY A 186 -1.77 33.33 -10.38
C GLY A 186 -1.62 33.52 -8.88
N ALA A 187 -1.26 34.75 -8.47
CA ALA A 187 -0.74 35.07 -7.13
C ALA A 187 -1.73 34.84 -5.97
N VAL A 188 -3.04 34.90 -6.21
CA VAL A 188 -4.05 34.74 -5.15
C VAL A 188 -5.29 33.97 -5.65
N GLY A 189 -5.19 33.25 -6.77
CA GLY A 189 -6.28 32.42 -7.25
C GLY A 189 -7.36 33.12 -8.08
N THR A 190 -7.15 34.39 -8.45
CA THR A 190 -8.19 35.25 -9.06
C THR A 190 -8.10 35.38 -10.57
N PHE A 191 -7.12 34.75 -11.22
CA PHE A 191 -6.92 34.87 -12.67
C PHE A 191 -6.68 36.33 -13.12
N ALA A 192 -6.15 37.20 -12.23
CA ALA A 192 -5.99 38.64 -12.51
C ALA A 192 -5.10 38.95 -13.73
N HIS A 193 -4.20 38.03 -14.09
CA HIS A 193 -3.22 38.20 -15.16
C HIS A 193 -3.31 37.12 -16.24
N LEU A 194 -4.28 36.21 -16.13
CA LEU A 194 -4.43 35.05 -17.00
C LEU A 194 -5.91 34.83 -17.35
N PRO A 195 -6.26 34.43 -18.58
CA PRO A 195 -7.62 34.05 -18.91
C PRO A 195 -8.06 32.83 -18.10
N TYR A 196 -9.33 32.80 -17.69
CA TYR A 196 -9.88 31.71 -16.89
C TYR A 196 -9.72 30.34 -17.56
N GLU A 197 -9.86 30.26 -18.88
CA GLU A 197 -9.81 29.01 -19.64
C GLU A 197 -8.40 28.40 -19.75
N ILE A 198 -7.35 29.13 -19.36
CA ILE A 198 -5.97 28.66 -19.52
C ILE A 198 -5.69 27.42 -18.66
N GLU A 199 -6.16 27.42 -17.42
CA GLU A 199 -5.86 26.39 -16.44
C GLU A 199 -6.41 25.04 -16.89
N GLN A 200 -7.68 25.00 -17.29
CA GLN A 200 -8.30 23.78 -17.79
C GLN A 200 -7.57 23.22 -19.02
N ARG A 201 -7.15 24.08 -19.96
CA ARG A 201 -6.44 23.66 -21.17
C ARG A 201 -5.06 23.11 -20.87
N VAL A 202 -4.31 23.76 -19.98
CA VAL A 202 -2.98 23.32 -19.56
C VAL A 202 -3.05 22.01 -18.78
N CYS A 203 -3.90 21.95 -17.74
CA CYS A 203 -4.11 20.74 -16.94
C CYS A 203 -4.52 19.55 -17.80
N GLN A 204 -5.47 19.72 -18.73
CA GLN A 204 -5.88 18.64 -19.63
C GLN A 204 -4.73 18.09 -20.46
N ARG A 205 -3.84 18.95 -20.99
CA ARG A 205 -2.67 18.53 -21.77
C ARG A 205 -1.62 17.82 -20.94
N LEU A 206 -1.57 18.09 -19.64
CA LEU A 206 -0.70 17.43 -18.68
C LEU A 206 -1.34 16.17 -18.05
N GLY A 207 -2.56 15.81 -18.45
CA GLY A 207 -3.29 14.66 -17.91
C GLY A 207 -3.80 14.89 -16.47
N LEU A 208 -4.06 16.14 -16.10
CA LEU A 208 -4.54 16.55 -14.78
C LEU A 208 -5.95 17.16 -14.87
N GLY A 209 -6.66 17.15 -13.74
CA GLY A 209 -7.79 18.06 -13.53
C GLY A 209 -7.33 19.49 -13.24
N ALA A 210 -8.23 20.45 -13.38
CA ALA A 210 -8.03 21.81 -12.89
C ALA A 210 -8.67 21.97 -11.51
N GLU A 211 -8.02 22.68 -10.60
CA GLU A 211 -8.59 23.01 -9.29
C GLU A 211 -9.82 23.93 -9.48
N PRO A 212 -11.03 23.57 -9.00
CA PRO A 212 -12.22 24.39 -9.24
C PRO A 212 -12.12 25.81 -8.68
N VAL A 213 -11.46 25.96 -7.51
CA VAL A 213 -11.11 27.23 -6.88
C VAL A 213 -9.78 27.02 -6.15
N SER A 214 -8.79 27.85 -6.46
CA SER A 214 -7.51 27.87 -5.76
C SER A 214 -7.28 29.21 -5.09
N ASN A 215 -6.32 29.26 -4.16
CA ASN A 215 -5.65 30.49 -3.77
C ASN A 215 -4.30 30.56 -4.50
N GLN A 216 -3.19 30.91 -3.83
CA GLN A 216 -1.89 30.82 -4.50
C GLN A 216 -1.46 29.35 -4.74
N VAL A 217 -2.05 28.38 -4.02
CA VAL A 217 -1.71 26.95 -4.05
C VAL A 217 -2.90 26.01 -4.35
N VAL A 218 -2.61 24.77 -4.75
CA VAL A 218 -3.54 23.62 -4.59
C VAL A 218 -3.78 23.38 -3.10
N GLN A 219 -5.01 23.05 -2.72
CA GLN A 219 -5.34 22.83 -1.31
C GLN A 219 -4.70 21.53 -0.77
N ARG A 220 -4.13 21.60 0.43
CA ARG A 220 -3.29 20.52 1.00
C ARG A 220 -4.08 19.34 1.57
N ASP A 221 -5.40 19.44 1.71
CA ASP A 221 -6.27 18.31 2.07
C ASP A 221 -6.19 17.17 1.04
N ARG A 222 -6.05 17.50 -0.25
CA ARG A 222 -5.83 16.53 -1.34
C ARG A 222 -4.55 15.72 -1.14
N HIS A 223 -3.48 16.39 -0.70
CA HIS A 223 -2.20 15.75 -0.42
C HIS A 223 -2.34 14.86 0.82
N ALA A 224 -2.95 15.36 1.89
CA ALA A 224 -3.23 14.59 3.10
C ALA A 224 -4.02 13.31 2.81
N GLU A 225 -5.02 13.35 1.93
CA GLU A 225 -5.77 12.17 1.49
C GLU A 225 -4.85 11.08 0.90
N LEU A 226 -3.92 11.46 0.01
CA LEU A 226 -2.93 10.52 -0.55
C LEU A 226 -2.05 9.91 0.54
N PHE A 227 -1.46 10.71 1.43
CA PHE A 227 -0.59 10.18 2.47
C PHE A 227 -1.34 9.30 3.46
N CYS A 228 -2.60 9.61 3.79
CA CYS A 228 -3.47 8.74 4.57
C CYS A 228 -3.77 7.41 3.86
N ALA A 229 -4.00 7.43 2.53
CA ALA A 229 -4.18 6.21 1.74
C ALA A 229 -2.90 5.34 1.75
N LEU A 230 -1.72 5.95 1.59
CA LEU A 230 -0.43 5.25 1.67
C LEU A 230 -0.14 4.69 3.08
N ALA A 231 -0.51 5.43 4.14
CA ALA A 231 -0.40 4.94 5.52
C ALA A 231 -1.32 3.73 5.79
N ASN A 232 -2.52 3.73 5.21
CA ASN A 232 -3.45 2.61 5.30
C ASN A 232 -2.91 1.38 4.54
N LEU A 233 -2.36 1.57 3.34
CA LEU A 233 -1.63 0.52 2.61
C LEU A 233 -0.50 -0.05 3.47
N GLY A 234 0.36 0.81 4.05
CA GLY A 234 1.44 0.40 4.92
C GLY A 234 0.96 -0.47 6.09
N SER A 235 -0.18 -0.12 6.69
CA SER A 235 -0.78 -0.88 7.80
C SER A 235 -1.30 -2.25 7.35
N THR A 236 -1.86 -2.37 6.15
CA THR A 236 -2.21 -3.68 5.56
C THR A 236 -0.98 -4.54 5.30
N LEU A 237 0.10 -3.96 4.75
CA LEU A 237 1.34 -4.68 4.50
C LEU A 237 2.00 -5.15 5.81
N GLU A 238 1.98 -4.31 6.85
CA GLU A 238 2.45 -4.70 8.19
C GLU A 238 1.62 -5.83 8.77
N LYS A 239 0.29 -5.80 8.65
CA LYS A 239 -0.57 -6.91 9.10
C LYS A 239 -0.16 -8.23 8.45
N ILE A 240 0.03 -8.25 7.13
CA ILE A 240 0.47 -9.44 6.39
C ILE A 240 1.86 -9.87 6.88
N ALA A 241 2.80 -8.94 6.99
CA ALA A 241 4.16 -9.20 7.46
C ALA A 241 4.19 -9.79 8.88
N VAL A 242 3.39 -9.25 9.81
CA VAL A 242 3.27 -9.74 11.19
C VAL A 242 2.70 -11.16 11.21
N ASN A 243 1.70 -11.46 10.38
CA ASN A 243 1.17 -12.82 10.27
C ASN A 243 2.23 -13.79 9.76
N ILE A 244 2.98 -13.45 8.71
CA ILE A 244 4.07 -14.31 8.20
C ILE A 244 5.14 -14.53 9.29
N ARG A 245 5.52 -13.49 10.04
CA ARG A 245 6.44 -13.61 11.18
C ARG A 245 5.92 -14.58 12.25
N HIS A 246 4.63 -14.54 12.55
CA HIS A 246 4.01 -15.48 13.48
C HIS A 246 3.93 -16.90 12.94
N LEU A 247 3.72 -17.09 11.65
CA LEU A 247 3.69 -18.41 11.02
C LEU A 247 5.11 -19.01 10.90
N GLN A 248 6.15 -18.18 10.84
CA GLN A 248 7.55 -18.59 10.74
C GLN A 248 8.22 -18.90 12.09
N ARG A 249 7.60 -18.56 13.24
CA ARG A 249 8.21 -18.84 14.54
C ARG A 249 8.50 -20.34 14.70
N THR A 250 9.57 -20.67 15.41
CA THR A 250 10.07 -22.05 15.57
C THR A 250 9.00 -23.05 16.01
N GLU A 251 8.11 -22.65 16.92
CA GLU A 251 7.07 -23.52 17.48
C GLU A 251 5.90 -23.74 16.50
N VAL A 252 5.70 -22.83 15.54
CA VAL A 252 4.62 -22.89 14.54
C VAL A 252 5.15 -23.50 13.25
N ALA A 253 6.16 -22.88 12.63
CA ALA A 253 6.86 -23.36 11.44
C ALA A 253 5.96 -23.67 10.23
N GLU A 254 4.85 -22.93 10.06
CA GLU A 254 3.86 -23.16 9.00
C GLU A 254 4.21 -22.47 7.68
N VAL A 255 4.87 -21.31 7.74
CA VAL A 255 5.26 -20.51 6.56
C VAL A 255 6.66 -19.95 6.76
N TRP A 256 7.45 -19.92 5.70
CA TRP A 256 8.79 -19.33 5.69
C TRP A 256 8.94 -18.32 4.56
N GLU A 257 9.59 -17.19 4.84
CA GLU A 257 10.10 -16.31 3.79
C GLU A 257 11.01 -17.08 2.81
N PRO A 258 11.05 -16.68 1.53
CA PRO A 258 11.96 -17.26 0.56
C PRO A 258 13.41 -17.18 1.06
N PHE A 259 14.11 -18.32 1.01
CA PHE A 259 15.50 -18.42 1.44
C PHE A 259 16.37 -18.89 0.27
N GLY A 260 17.08 -17.94 -0.35
CA GLY A 260 17.84 -18.19 -1.58
C GLY A 260 19.09 -19.06 -1.38
N LYS A 261 19.54 -19.73 -2.44
CA LYS A 261 20.83 -20.45 -2.45
C LYS A 261 21.96 -19.47 -2.11
N GLY A 262 22.74 -19.79 -1.06
CA GLY A 262 23.85 -18.95 -0.58
C GLY A 262 23.45 -17.88 0.44
N GLN A 263 22.16 -17.70 0.73
CA GLN A 263 21.70 -16.81 1.80
C GLN A 263 22.17 -17.34 3.15
N LYS A 264 22.80 -16.48 3.96
CA LYS A 264 23.15 -16.77 5.35
C LYS A 264 22.13 -16.07 6.24
N GLY A 265 21.37 -16.83 7.03
CA GLY A 265 20.35 -16.25 7.90
C GLY A 265 20.88 -15.76 9.25
N SER A 266 22.12 -16.11 9.60
CA SER A 266 22.86 -15.59 10.77
C SER A 266 24.37 -15.73 10.55
N SER A 267 25.16 -14.85 11.16
CA SER A 267 26.62 -14.93 11.17
C SER A 267 27.15 -16.07 12.06
N ALA A 268 26.38 -16.49 13.07
CA ALA A 268 26.83 -17.44 14.09
C ALA A 268 26.06 -18.78 14.11
N MET A 269 24.86 -18.83 13.52
CA MET A 269 23.95 -19.98 13.63
C MET A 269 23.48 -20.46 12.24
N PRO A 270 24.08 -21.51 11.67
CA PRO A 270 23.80 -21.97 10.30
C PRO A 270 22.35 -22.37 10.02
N HIS A 271 21.59 -22.77 11.04
CA HIS A 271 20.19 -23.19 10.93
C HIS A 271 19.19 -22.02 10.97
N LYS A 272 19.63 -20.80 11.31
CA LYS A 272 18.71 -19.69 11.63
C LYS A 272 18.11 -19.10 10.35
N LYS A 273 16.81 -19.26 10.15
CA LYS A 273 16.02 -18.61 9.08
C LYS A 273 15.11 -17.52 9.68
N ASN A 274 15.44 -16.25 9.48
CA ASN A 274 14.72 -15.11 10.07
C ASN A 274 13.78 -14.43 9.05
N PRO A 275 12.59 -13.96 9.47
CA PRO A 275 11.66 -13.22 8.62
C PRO A 275 12.06 -11.74 8.47
N ILE A 276 13.30 -11.47 8.05
CA ILE A 276 13.87 -10.12 8.00
C ILE A 276 13.16 -9.24 6.95
N GLY A 277 12.54 -9.84 5.94
CA GLY A 277 11.74 -9.12 4.96
C GLY A 277 10.50 -8.50 5.59
N CYS A 278 9.74 -9.31 6.32
CA CYS A 278 8.55 -8.90 7.04
C CYS A 278 8.88 -7.94 8.19
N GLU A 279 10.00 -8.14 8.89
CA GLU A 279 10.48 -7.19 9.90
C GLU A 279 10.84 -5.83 9.28
N ASN A 280 11.48 -5.82 8.11
CA ASN A 280 11.75 -4.59 7.38
C ASN A 280 10.45 -3.88 6.95
N LEU A 281 9.47 -4.61 6.41
CA LEU A 281 8.17 -4.07 6.01
C LEU A 281 7.38 -3.51 7.21
N THR A 282 7.50 -4.14 8.38
CA THR A 282 6.95 -3.62 9.65
C THR A 282 7.56 -2.25 9.98
N GLY A 283 8.87 -2.07 9.77
CA GLY A 283 9.54 -0.78 9.96
C GLY A 283 9.09 0.28 8.94
N VAL A 284 9.00 -0.08 7.67
CA VAL A 284 8.55 0.83 6.59
C VAL A 284 7.13 1.32 6.83
N ALA A 285 6.21 0.44 7.28
CA ALA A 285 4.83 0.82 7.58
C ALA A 285 4.72 1.91 8.65
N ARG A 286 5.63 1.93 9.63
CA ARG A 286 5.69 2.98 10.67
C ARG A 286 6.02 4.34 10.07
N LEU A 287 6.95 4.39 9.11
CA LEU A 287 7.32 5.62 8.41
C LEU A 287 6.15 6.16 7.57
N LEU A 288 5.49 5.29 6.81
CA LEU A 288 4.31 5.68 6.02
C LEU A 288 3.22 6.32 6.88
N ARG A 289 2.96 5.76 8.07
CA ARG A 289 2.02 6.36 9.03
C ARG A 289 2.49 7.70 9.58
N SER A 290 3.77 7.87 9.89
CA SER A 290 4.28 9.17 10.37
C SER A 290 4.19 10.26 9.31
N TYR A 291 4.38 9.93 8.02
CA TYR A 291 4.25 10.91 6.95
C TYR A 291 2.80 11.39 6.75
N ALA A 292 1.81 10.54 7.03
CA ALA A 292 0.40 10.97 7.01
C ALA A 292 0.11 12.03 8.07
N GLN A 293 0.72 11.94 9.26
CA GLN A 293 0.58 12.98 10.27
C GLN A 293 1.14 14.32 9.78
N ALA A 294 2.37 14.31 9.23
CA ALA A 294 2.98 15.52 8.70
C ALA A 294 2.15 16.14 7.56
N ALA A 295 1.55 15.32 6.70
CA ALA A 295 0.66 15.80 5.64
C ALA A 295 -0.63 16.44 6.17
N LEU A 296 -1.21 15.89 7.25
CA LEU A 296 -2.38 16.47 7.90
C LEU A 296 -2.05 17.83 8.55
N GLU A 297 -0.85 17.97 9.11
CA GLU A 297 -0.38 19.24 9.69
C GLU A 297 -0.17 20.34 8.62
N ASN A 298 0.09 19.96 7.35
CA ASN A 298 0.23 20.90 6.23
C ASN A 298 -1.11 21.51 5.74
N VAL A 299 -2.27 21.05 6.22
CA VAL A 299 -3.57 21.50 5.69
C VAL A 299 -3.91 22.93 6.11
N ALA A 300 -3.61 23.32 7.34
CA ALA A 300 -4.03 24.59 7.92
C ALA A 300 -3.11 25.76 7.54
N LEU A 301 -2.93 26.00 6.24
CA LEU A 301 -2.14 27.12 5.71
C LEU A 301 -2.84 28.47 5.98
N TRP A 302 -2.04 29.53 6.10
CA TRP A 302 -2.54 30.86 6.41
C TRP A 302 -2.99 31.61 5.15
N HIS A 303 -4.21 32.14 5.16
CA HIS A 303 -4.77 32.99 4.10
C HIS A 303 -4.64 32.35 2.70
N GLU A 304 -4.09 33.08 1.73
CA GLU A 304 -3.89 32.59 0.36
C GLU A 304 -2.67 31.67 0.21
N ARG A 305 -1.77 31.64 1.21
CA ARG A 305 -0.77 30.61 1.50
C ARG A 305 0.22 31.04 2.60
N ASP A 306 0.83 30.04 3.22
CA ASP A 306 2.22 30.10 3.65
C ASP A 306 2.99 28.92 3.03
N ILE A 307 4.33 28.93 3.11
CA ILE A 307 5.18 27.95 2.43
C ILE A 307 5.69 26.83 3.36
N SER A 308 5.17 26.72 4.58
CA SER A 308 5.61 25.71 5.56
C SER A 308 5.54 24.28 4.99
N HIS A 309 4.46 23.99 4.26
CA HIS A 309 4.22 22.71 3.58
C HIS A 309 5.35 22.29 2.65
N SER A 310 6.02 23.23 1.97
CA SER A 310 7.00 22.90 0.92
C SER A 310 8.20 22.14 1.49
N SER A 311 8.68 22.55 2.66
CA SER A 311 9.81 21.88 3.33
C SER A 311 9.48 20.45 3.74
N VAL A 312 8.24 20.23 4.19
CA VAL A 312 7.71 18.91 4.56
C VAL A 312 7.52 18.05 3.30
N GLU A 313 6.88 18.58 2.26
CA GLU A 313 6.59 17.90 0.99
C GLU A 313 7.86 17.46 0.25
N ARG A 314 8.96 18.24 0.34
CA ARG A 314 10.27 17.86 -0.18
C ARG A 314 10.82 16.56 0.45
N VAL A 315 10.38 16.23 1.66
CA VAL A 315 10.73 14.98 2.33
C VAL A 315 9.65 13.92 2.07
N ILE A 316 8.40 14.21 2.44
CA ILE A 316 7.37 13.19 2.50
C ILE A 316 6.92 12.71 1.12
N CYS A 317 6.84 13.57 0.11
CA CYS A 317 6.42 13.17 -1.24
C CYS A 317 7.33 12.08 -1.83
N PRO A 318 8.66 12.31 -1.94
CA PRO A 318 9.56 11.30 -2.47
C PRO A 318 9.74 10.11 -1.52
N ASP A 319 9.86 10.33 -0.20
CA ASP A 319 10.06 9.24 0.75
C ASP A 319 8.84 8.29 0.81
N ALA A 320 7.63 8.82 0.96
CA ALA A 320 6.43 7.99 1.15
C ALA A 320 6.09 7.18 -0.09
N THR A 321 6.10 7.81 -1.28
CA THR A 321 5.76 7.13 -2.54
C THR A 321 6.80 6.04 -2.87
N THR A 322 8.08 6.32 -2.63
CA THR A 322 9.14 5.32 -2.81
C THR A 322 9.04 4.17 -1.82
N LEU A 323 8.83 4.45 -0.55
CA LEU A 323 8.70 3.41 0.46
C LEU A 323 7.47 2.53 0.19
N ALA A 324 6.34 3.11 -0.22
CA ALA A 324 5.15 2.35 -0.61
C ALA A 324 5.44 1.43 -1.80
N HIS A 325 6.06 1.97 -2.86
CA HIS A 325 6.42 1.22 -4.06
C HIS A 325 7.44 0.10 -3.78
N TYR A 326 8.47 0.37 -2.97
CA TYR A 326 9.42 -0.63 -2.48
C TYR A 326 8.74 -1.70 -1.62
N ALA A 327 7.85 -1.30 -0.70
CA ALA A 327 7.18 -2.22 0.21
C ALA A 327 6.28 -3.21 -0.54
N LEU A 328 5.57 -2.74 -1.57
CA LEU A 328 4.77 -3.57 -2.46
C LEU A 328 5.64 -4.58 -3.22
N GLY A 329 6.71 -4.11 -3.88
CA GLY A 329 7.61 -4.98 -4.63
C GLY A 329 8.28 -6.05 -3.74
N ARG A 330 8.68 -5.67 -2.53
CA ARG A 330 9.26 -6.60 -1.55
C ARG A 330 8.24 -7.59 -1.01
N MET A 331 7.02 -7.15 -0.68
CA MET A 331 5.95 -8.05 -0.25
C MET A 331 5.58 -9.02 -1.37
N LYS A 332 5.52 -8.56 -2.62
CA LYS A 332 5.28 -9.40 -3.81
C LYS A 332 6.31 -10.51 -3.90
N GLY A 333 7.60 -10.20 -3.77
CA GLY A 333 8.67 -11.20 -3.75
C GLY A 333 8.59 -12.19 -2.59
N ILE A 334 8.16 -11.74 -1.40
CA ILE A 334 7.93 -12.62 -0.25
C ILE A 334 6.76 -13.57 -0.52
N VAL A 335 5.60 -13.06 -0.93
CA VAL A 335 4.40 -13.88 -1.16
C VAL A 335 4.59 -14.83 -2.34
N SER A 336 5.27 -14.42 -3.41
CA SER A 336 5.58 -15.30 -4.53
C SER A 336 6.51 -16.44 -4.10
N GLY A 337 7.50 -16.14 -3.27
CA GLY A 337 8.57 -17.07 -2.89
C GLY A 337 8.38 -17.81 -1.57
N MET A 338 7.35 -17.50 -0.77
CA MET A 338 7.21 -18.09 0.56
C MET A 338 6.97 -19.60 0.47
N GLU A 339 7.66 -20.35 1.32
CA GLU A 339 7.49 -21.80 1.48
C GLU A 339 6.36 -22.04 2.48
N VAL A 340 5.43 -22.93 2.13
CA VAL A 340 4.29 -23.29 3.00
C VAL A 340 4.39 -24.77 3.33
N ASP A 341 4.41 -25.10 4.61
CA ASP A 341 4.46 -26.48 5.10
C ASP A 341 3.05 -26.93 5.50
N ALA A 342 2.32 -27.45 4.51
CA ALA A 342 0.95 -27.94 4.69
C ALA A 342 0.86 -29.08 5.71
N GLU A 343 1.88 -29.94 5.77
CA GLU A 343 1.92 -31.04 6.71
C GLU A 343 2.13 -30.53 8.14
N ARG A 344 3.01 -29.54 8.33
CA ARG A 344 3.16 -28.86 9.62
C ARG A 344 1.90 -28.14 10.06
N MET A 345 1.19 -27.47 9.15
CA MET A 345 -0.13 -26.85 9.45
C MET A 345 -1.13 -27.89 9.96
N ARG A 346 -1.19 -29.06 9.31
CA ARG A 346 -2.03 -30.19 9.72
C ARG A 346 -1.62 -30.74 11.09
N GLN A 347 -0.32 -30.88 11.36
CA GLN A 347 0.18 -31.32 12.67
C GLN A 347 -0.18 -30.32 13.79
N ASN A 348 -0.06 -29.02 13.52
CA ASN A 348 -0.39 -27.98 14.49
C ASN A 348 -1.90 -27.96 14.82
N LEU A 349 -2.78 -28.30 13.87
CA LEU A 349 -4.21 -28.46 14.14
C LEU A 349 -4.47 -29.51 15.24
N GLU A 350 -3.70 -30.59 15.22
CA GLU A 350 -3.81 -31.71 16.16
C GLU A 350 -3.07 -31.47 17.49
N LEU A 351 -2.31 -30.37 17.63
CA LEU A 351 -1.48 -30.08 18.81
C LEU A 351 -2.26 -30.11 20.13
N THR A 352 -3.55 -29.77 20.08
CA THR A 352 -4.43 -29.73 21.25
C THR A 352 -5.24 -31.01 21.46
N GLY A 353 -4.90 -32.10 20.76
CA GLY A 353 -5.56 -33.40 20.90
C GLY A 353 -7.04 -33.39 20.50
N GLY A 354 -7.41 -32.52 19.54
CA GLY A 354 -8.78 -32.38 19.02
C GLY A 354 -9.67 -31.36 19.74
N LEU A 355 -9.14 -30.56 20.66
CA LEU A 355 -9.94 -29.52 21.36
C LEU A 355 -10.56 -28.48 20.42
N VAL A 356 -9.98 -28.29 19.24
CA VAL A 356 -10.51 -27.43 18.17
C VAL A 356 -11.92 -27.83 17.69
N TYR A 357 -12.36 -29.06 17.98
CA TYR A 357 -13.70 -29.57 17.64
C TYR A 357 -14.73 -29.44 18.79
N SER A 358 -14.34 -28.86 19.94
CA SER A 358 -15.19 -28.77 21.13
C SER A 358 -16.54 -28.08 20.89
N GLN A 359 -16.56 -27.00 20.10
CA GLN A 359 -17.80 -26.31 19.74
C GLN A 359 -18.72 -27.20 18.90
N LYS A 360 -18.18 -27.97 17.96
CA LYS A 360 -18.96 -28.91 17.13
C LYS A 360 -19.63 -29.97 17.99
N VAL A 361 -18.89 -30.58 18.94
CA VAL A 361 -19.43 -31.57 19.88
C VAL A 361 -20.54 -30.95 20.74
N LEU A 362 -20.32 -29.75 21.29
CA LEU A 362 -21.33 -29.04 22.08
C LEU A 362 -22.63 -28.85 21.30
N LEU A 363 -22.53 -28.42 20.04
CA LEU A 363 -23.70 -28.18 19.20
C LEU A 363 -24.45 -29.48 18.85
N GLU A 364 -23.75 -30.58 18.61
CA GLU A 364 -24.41 -31.88 18.38
C GLU A 364 -25.09 -32.42 19.63
N LEU A 365 -24.50 -32.23 20.83
CA LEU A 365 -25.17 -32.56 22.09
C LEU A 365 -26.47 -31.77 22.28
N VAL A 366 -26.45 -30.46 21.99
CA VAL A 366 -27.66 -29.64 22.02
C VAL A 366 -28.71 -30.15 21.02
N ARG A 367 -28.30 -30.52 19.79
CA ARG A 367 -29.18 -31.09 18.77
C ARG A 367 -29.79 -32.43 19.17
N SER A 368 -29.09 -33.22 19.99
CA SER A 368 -29.60 -34.47 20.58
C SER A 368 -30.66 -34.26 21.68
N GLY A 369 -31.00 -33.01 22.00
CA GLY A 369 -31.97 -32.62 23.01
C GLY A 369 -31.38 -32.36 24.40
N LEU A 370 -30.06 -32.30 24.55
CA LEU A 370 -29.43 -31.97 25.82
C LEU A 370 -29.48 -30.46 26.08
N GLY A 371 -29.78 -30.06 27.32
CA GLY A 371 -29.75 -28.65 27.70
C GLY A 371 -28.36 -28.04 27.50
N ARG A 372 -28.28 -26.82 26.95
CA ARG A 372 -27.02 -26.18 26.57
C ARG A 372 -26.00 -26.10 27.71
N GLN A 373 -26.44 -25.76 28.92
CA GLN A 373 -25.57 -25.67 30.09
C GLN A 373 -24.95 -27.04 30.41
N ARG A 374 -25.76 -28.10 30.35
CA ARG A 374 -25.28 -29.46 30.60
C ARG A 374 -24.32 -29.93 29.51
N ALA A 375 -24.63 -29.67 28.25
CA ALA A 375 -23.74 -29.95 27.13
C ALA A 375 -22.38 -29.24 27.27
N TYR A 376 -22.40 -27.97 27.71
CA TYR A 376 -21.20 -27.20 27.98
C TYR A 376 -20.36 -27.82 29.10
N GLU A 377 -20.97 -28.20 30.22
CA GLU A 377 -20.28 -28.86 31.34
C GLU A 377 -19.62 -30.18 30.93
N CYS A 378 -20.32 -31.04 30.18
CA CYS A 378 -19.76 -32.30 29.66
C CYS A 378 -18.54 -32.06 28.77
N VAL A 379 -18.67 -31.14 27.80
CA VAL A 379 -17.59 -30.80 26.85
C VAL A 379 -16.41 -30.16 27.58
N GLN A 380 -16.67 -29.23 28.50
CA GLN A 380 -15.64 -28.56 29.27
C GLN A 380 -14.88 -29.54 30.18
N ALA A 381 -15.58 -30.47 30.83
CA ALA A 381 -14.96 -31.50 31.66
C ALA A 381 -14.00 -32.37 30.85
N ALA A 382 -14.43 -32.87 29.69
CA ALA A 382 -13.56 -33.63 28.78
C ALA A 382 -12.40 -32.78 28.25
N ALA A 383 -12.65 -31.51 27.93
CA ALA A 383 -11.64 -30.61 27.40
C ALA A 383 -10.52 -30.30 28.41
N LEU A 384 -10.88 -29.99 29.66
CA LEU A 384 -9.92 -29.72 30.73
C LEU A 384 -9.05 -30.94 31.05
N ARG A 385 -9.62 -32.15 30.97
CA ARG A 385 -8.87 -33.41 31.14
C ARG A 385 -7.90 -33.65 29.98
N ALA A 386 -8.32 -33.38 28.74
CA ALA A 386 -7.44 -33.46 27.57
C ALA A 386 -6.27 -32.48 27.71
N TRP A 387 -6.53 -31.26 28.16
CA TRP A 387 -5.51 -30.24 28.42
C TRP A 387 -4.49 -30.66 29.49
N ARG A 388 -4.91 -31.44 30.49
CA ARG A 388 -4.04 -32.02 31.53
C ARG A 388 -3.26 -33.26 31.07
N GLY A 389 -3.46 -33.72 29.84
CA GLY A 389 -2.76 -34.90 29.29
C GLY A 389 -3.37 -36.24 29.71
N GLU A 390 -4.63 -36.27 30.19
CA GLU A 390 -5.30 -37.51 30.60
C GLU A 390 -5.81 -38.39 29.43
N GLY A 391 -5.62 -37.94 28.18
CA GLY A 391 -6.05 -38.60 26.95
C GLY A 391 -6.34 -37.60 25.84
N ASN A 392 -6.59 -38.07 24.62
CA ASN A 392 -7.08 -37.19 23.55
C ASN A 392 -8.55 -36.83 23.79
N PHE A 393 -8.99 -35.67 23.29
CA PHE A 393 -10.33 -35.14 23.58
C PHE A 393 -11.44 -36.09 23.13
N ARG A 394 -11.29 -36.71 21.95
CA ARG A 394 -12.24 -37.69 21.42
C ARG A 394 -12.43 -38.89 22.36
N SER A 395 -11.35 -39.52 22.80
CA SER A 395 -11.41 -40.69 23.68
C SER A 395 -12.00 -40.36 25.05
N LEU A 396 -11.81 -39.13 25.54
CA LEU A 396 -12.40 -38.66 26.79
C LEU A 396 -13.91 -38.47 26.66
N LEU A 397 -14.39 -38.01 25.50
CA LEU A 397 -15.83 -37.95 25.19
C LEU A 397 -16.45 -39.34 25.05
N GLU A 398 -15.76 -40.29 24.40
CA GLU A 398 -16.23 -41.68 24.24
C GLU A 398 -16.35 -42.41 25.60
N ARG A 399 -15.60 -41.97 26.62
CA ARG A 399 -15.67 -42.49 28.00
C ARG A 399 -16.70 -41.77 28.87
N ASP A 400 -17.25 -40.65 28.43
CA ASP A 400 -18.31 -39.95 29.13
C ASP A 400 -19.66 -40.61 28.81
N GLY A 401 -20.29 -41.22 29.82
CA GLY A 401 -21.52 -41.98 29.64
C GLY A 401 -22.69 -41.16 29.10
N GLU A 402 -22.77 -39.87 29.45
CA GLU A 402 -23.84 -38.99 28.97
C GLU A 402 -23.61 -38.63 27.50
N VAL A 403 -22.38 -38.24 27.14
CA VAL A 403 -22.01 -37.95 25.74
C VAL A 403 -22.20 -39.18 24.86
N MET A 404 -21.71 -40.35 25.31
CA MET A 404 -21.81 -41.60 24.58
C MET A 404 -23.26 -42.05 24.39
N SER A 405 -24.12 -41.89 25.41
CA SER A 405 -25.55 -42.24 25.30
C SER A 405 -26.31 -41.39 24.29
N ARG A 406 -25.85 -40.15 24.05
CA ARG A 406 -26.52 -39.16 23.20
C ARG A 406 -26.07 -39.21 21.75
N LEU A 407 -24.77 -39.32 21.52
CA LEU A 407 -24.18 -39.23 20.17
C LEU A 407 -23.72 -40.59 19.64
N GLY A 408 -23.42 -41.55 20.50
CA GLY A 408 -22.74 -42.78 20.12
C GLY A 408 -21.32 -42.56 19.58
N ALA A 409 -20.60 -43.66 19.31
CA ALA A 409 -19.21 -43.58 18.85
C ALA A 409 -19.10 -42.95 17.46
N GLU A 410 -20.03 -43.26 16.55
CA GLU A 410 -20.06 -42.70 15.20
C GLU A 410 -20.41 -41.20 15.20
N GLY A 411 -21.38 -40.77 16.02
CA GLY A 411 -21.74 -39.36 16.13
C GLY A 411 -20.62 -38.51 16.75
N ILE A 412 -19.91 -39.06 17.75
CA ILE A 412 -18.70 -38.43 18.28
C ILE A 412 -17.63 -38.34 17.19
N ALA A 413 -17.32 -39.44 16.49
CA ALA A 413 -16.33 -39.45 15.42
C ALA A 413 -16.62 -38.41 14.33
N ALA A 414 -17.88 -38.26 13.92
CA ALA A 414 -18.32 -37.29 12.93
C ALA A 414 -18.14 -35.82 13.35
N CYS A 415 -17.96 -35.52 14.64
CA CYS A 415 -17.66 -34.18 15.12
C CYS A 415 -16.21 -33.74 14.87
N PHE A 416 -15.31 -34.70 14.66
CA PHE A 416 -13.87 -34.47 14.42
C PHE A 416 -13.51 -34.46 12.94
N ASP A 417 -14.52 -34.37 12.07
CA ASP A 417 -14.37 -34.26 10.62
C ASP A 417 -14.31 -32.78 10.21
N HIS A 418 -13.11 -32.31 9.89
CA HIS A 418 -12.91 -30.92 9.48
C HIS A 418 -13.47 -30.62 8.08
N GLU A 419 -13.63 -31.60 7.19
CA GLU A 419 -14.17 -31.34 5.84
C GLU A 419 -15.58 -30.74 5.93
N LYS A 420 -16.39 -31.22 6.88
CA LYS A 420 -17.73 -30.67 7.16
C LYS A 420 -17.69 -29.24 7.71
N LEU A 421 -16.68 -28.89 8.50
CA LEU A 421 -16.49 -27.52 9.01
C LEU A 421 -16.04 -26.58 7.89
N LEU A 422 -15.34 -27.11 6.89
CA LEU A 422 -14.76 -26.37 5.77
C LEU A 422 -15.61 -26.39 4.50
N GLN A 423 -16.82 -26.96 4.53
CA GLN A 423 -17.71 -27.10 3.36
C GLN A 423 -18.05 -25.79 2.62
N ASN A 424 -17.89 -24.64 3.28
CA ASN A 424 -18.16 -23.32 2.70
C ASN A 424 -16.91 -22.60 2.16
N VAL A 425 -15.71 -23.19 2.28
CA VAL A 425 -14.45 -22.55 1.87
C VAL A 425 -14.48 -22.14 0.42
N ASP A 426 -14.91 -23.02 -0.49
CA ASP A 426 -14.99 -22.71 -1.92
C ASP A 426 -15.93 -21.56 -2.21
N ARG A 427 -17.13 -21.61 -1.63
CA ARG A 427 -18.13 -20.56 -1.80
C ARG A 427 -17.62 -19.20 -1.32
N ILE A 428 -16.84 -19.16 -0.23
CA ILE A 428 -16.27 -17.92 0.29
C ILE A 428 -15.16 -17.40 -0.64
N ILE A 429 -14.24 -18.26 -1.04
CA ILE A 429 -13.11 -17.88 -1.91
C ILE A 429 -13.63 -17.40 -3.27
N ASP A 430 -14.56 -18.14 -3.89
CA ASP A 430 -15.16 -17.76 -5.17
C ASP A 430 -15.92 -16.43 -5.06
N GLY A 431 -16.61 -16.20 -3.95
CA GLY A 431 -17.30 -14.93 -3.69
C GLY A 431 -16.36 -13.74 -3.54
N VAL A 432 -15.13 -13.97 -3.08
CA VAL A 432 -14.10 -12.93 -2.92
C VAL A 432 -13.36 -12.69 -4.23
N LEU A 433 -12.93 -13.73 -4.92
CA LEU A 433 -12.11 -13.63 -6.13
C LEU A 433 -12.89 -13.10 -7.35
N GLY A 434 -14.22 -13.17 -7.28
CA GLY A 434 -15.11 -12.97 -8.41
C GLY A 434 -15.11 -14.23 -9.29
N LYS A 435 -16.26 -14.58 -9.87
CA LYS A 435 -16.28 -15.48 -11.01
C LYS A 435 -15.81 -14.66 -12.21
N ASP A 436 -14.77 -15.13 -12.90
CA ASP A 436 -14.36 -14.58 -14.19
C ASP A 436 -15.53 -14.52 -15.18
#